data_AF-A0A0B7MII8-F1
#
_entry.id   AF-A0A0B7MII8-F1
#
_cell.length_a   1.000
_cell.length_b   1.000
_cell.length_c   1.000
_cell.angle_alpha   90.00
_cell.angle_beta   90.00
_cell.angle_gamma   90.00
#
_symmetry.space_group_name_H-M   'P 1'
#
loop_
_entity.id
_entity.type
_entity.pdbx_description
1 polymer ?
#
loop_
_entity_poly.entity_id
_entity_poly.type
_entity_poly.pdbx_seq_one_letter_code
_entity_poly.pdbx_strand_id
1 'polypeptide(L)'
;MDRIVARSLETYLIADLVEKWLYKLKQGPPPLNQKKIPVRRSVTSLTDAMRGPLLHQARISGEQITEYNIITPTVWNFAPKDRFGKHGPAENALLSTQIPPQVPAETILGRIIRSFDPCLPCGTHLITIR
;
A
#
# COMPACT_ATOMS: atom_id res chain seq x y z
N MET A 1 10.27 -8.04 15.82
CA MET A 1 9.86 -9.00 14.77
C MET A 1 8.40 -8.78 14.35
N ASP A 2 7.77 -7.75 14.88
CA ASP A 2 6.31 -7.70 15.07
C ASP A 2 5.58 -7.52 13.74
N ARG A 3 6.19 -6.84 12.77
CA ARG A 3 5.64 -6.73 11.40
C ARG A 3 5.49 -8.08 10.70
N ILE A 4 6.42 -9.01 10.94
CA ILE A 4 6.35 -10.37 10.36
C ILE A 4 5.22 -11.14 11.05
N VAL A 5 5.16 -11.08 12.39
CA VAL A 5 4.09 -11.73 13.16
C VAL A 5 2.72 -11.19 12.75
N ALA A 6 2.56 -9.88 12.65
CA ALA A 6 1.33 -9.23 12.21
C ALA A 6 0.90 -9.71 10.83
N ARG A 7 1.82 -9.77 9.85
CA ARG A 7 1.52 -10.27 8.50
C ARG A 7 1.12 -11.75 8.50
N SER A 8 1.74 -12.57 9.34
CA SER A 8 1.35 -13.98 9.50
C SER A 8 -0.06 -14.13 10.09
N LEU A 9 -0.40 -13.34 11.11
CA LEU A 9 -1.74 -13.32 11.70
C LEU A 9 -2.79 -12.80 10.72
N GLU A 10 -2.49 -11.72 9.99
CA GLU A 10 -3.36 -11.19 8.94
C GLU A 10 -3.62 -12.24 7.85
N THR A 11 -2.59 -12.97 7.43
CA THR A 11 -2.73 -14.06 6.45
C THR A 11 -3.70 -15.14 6.96
N TYR A 12 -3.59 -15.52 8.24
CA TYR A 12 -4.52 -16.47 8.85
C TYR A 12 -5.96 -15.95 8.86
N LEU A 13 -6.18 -14.68 9.22
CA LEU A 13 -7.50 -14.05 9.21
C LEU A 13 -8.08 -13.98 7.80
N ILE A 14 -7.27 -13.63 6.80
CA ILE A 14 -7.70 -13.60 5.40
C ILE A 14 -8.08 -15.00 4.92
N ALA A 15 -7.31 -16.04 5.28
CA ALA A 15 -7.62 -17.42 4.89
C ALA A 15 -8.99 -17.87 5.45
N ASP A 16 -9.28 -17.57 6.72
CA ASP A 16 -10.59 -17.83 7.34
C ASP A 16 -11.72 -17.05 6.65
N LEU A 17 -11.49 -15.79 6.29
CA LEU A 17 -12.45 -15.00 5.53
C LEU A 17 -12.70 -15.57 4.13
N VAL A 18 -11.65 -16.01 3.43
CA VAL A 18 -11.76 -16.62 2.11
C VAL A 18 -12.61 -17.88 2.18
N GLU A 19 -12.40 -18.75 3.16
CA GLU A 19 -13.25 -19.94 3.37
C GLU A 19 -14.72 -19.54 3.55
N LYS A 20 -15.00 -18.57 4.43
CA LYS A 20 -16.36 -18.05 4.64
C LYS A 20 -16.97 -17.45 3.38
N TRP A 21 -16.18 -16.81 2.54
CA TRP A 21 -16.64 -16.24 1.27
C TRP A 21 -16.93 -17.34 0.24
N LEU A 22 -16.15 -18.42 0.19
CA LEU A 22 -16.41 -19.55 -0.70
C LEU A 22 -17.81 -20.15 -0.47
N TYR A 23 -18.23 -20.31 0.79
CA TYR A 23 -19.60 -20.77 1.10
C TYR A 23 -20.71 -19.76 0.74
N LYS A 24 -20.37 -18.48 0.55
CA LYS A 24 -21.32 -17.45 0.13
C LYS A 24 -21.39 -17.27 -1.38
N LEU A 25 -20.45 -17.84 -2.14
CA LEU A 25 -20.44 -17.72 -3.59
C LEU A 25 -21.66 -18.43 -4.19
N LYS A 26 -22.40 -17.69 -5.02
CA LYS A 26 -23.50 -18.23 -5.82
C LYS A 26 -23.01 -18.33 -7.26
N GLN A 27 -23.15 -19.51 -7.85
CA GLN A 27 -22.87 -19.69 -9.27
C GLN A 27 -23.86 -18.86 -10.10
N GLY A 28 -23.38 -18.27 -11.19
CA GLY A 28 -24.19 -17.42 -12.04
C GLY A 28 -23.33 -16.60 -13.01
N PRO A 29 -23.97 -15.75 -13.82
CA PRO A 29 -23.24 -14.80 -14.67
C PRO A 29 -22.40 -13.84 -13.81
N PRO A 30 -21.33 -13.23 -14.37
CA PRO A 30 -20.48 -12.30 -13.65
C PRO A 30 -21.32 -11.19 -12.97
N PRO A 31 -21.06 -10.88 -11.68
CA PRO A 31 -21.80 -9.84 -10.95
C PRO A 31 -21.32 -8.43 -11.33
N LEU A 32 -21.23 -8.15 -12.63
CA LEU A 32 -20.82 -6.86 -13.16
C LEU A 32 -22.01 -5.89 -13.13
N ASN A 33 -22.07 -5.04 -12.12
CA ASN A 33 -23.01 -3.93 -12.07
C ASN A 33 -22.35 -2.64 -12.58
N GLN A 34 -22.05 -2.59 -13.87
CA GLN A 34 -21.45 -1.42 -14.49
C GLN A 34 -22.46 -0.27 -14.57
N LYS A 35 -22.07 0.92 -14.09
CA LYS A 35 -22.91 2.11 -14.21
C LYS A 35 -23.09 2.46 -15.69
N LYS A 36 -24.34 2.67 -16.11
CA LYS A 36 -24.68 3.14 -17.47
C LYS A 36 -24.18 4.56 -17.76
N ILE A 37 -24.09 5.38 -16.72
CA ILE A 37 -23.66 6.78 -16.81
C ILE A 37 -22.29 6.88 -16.14
N PRO A 38 -21.24 7.30 -16.87
CA PRO A 38 -19.90 7.46 -16.29
C PRO A 38 -19.86 8.66 -15.34
N VAL A 39 -18.94 8.59 -14.37
CA VAL A 39 -18.65 9.71 -13.48
C VAL A 39 -17.95 10.82 -14.28
N ARG A 40 -18.44 12.06 -14.19
CA ARG A 40 -17.97 13.21 -15.01
C ARG A 40 -17.31 14.33 -14.22
N ARG A 41 -16.97 14.13 -12.94
CA ARG A 41 -16.37 15.16 -12.07
C ARG A 41 -15.14 14.64 -11.34
N SER A 42 -15.34 13.79 -10.34
CA SER A 42 -14.24 13.21 -9.58
C SER A 42 -14.65 11.91 -8.92
N VAL A 43 -13.67 11.06 -8.66
CA VAL A 43 -13.83 9.81 -7.90
C VAL A 43 -12.66 9.65 -6.96
N THR A 44 -12.93 9.10 -5.78
CA THR A 44 -11.90 8.67 -4.82
C THR A 44 -12.23 7.26 -4.39
N SER A 45 -11.24 6.38 -4.43
CA SER A 45 -11.31 5.00 -3.99
C SER A 45 -10.24 4.75 -2.94
N LEU A 46 -10.64 4.08 -1.87
CA LEU A 46 -9.80 3.70 -0.76
C LEU A 46 -9.93 2.20 -0.56
N THR A 47 -8.81 1.52 -0.41
CA THR A 47 -8.75 0.11 -0.04
C THR A 47 -7.47 -0.13 0.72
N ASP A 48 -7.41 -1.21 1.49
CA ASP A 48 -6.15 -1.74 1.98
C ASP A 48 -5.57 -2.71 0.95
N ALA A 49 -4.31 -2.49 0.60
CA ALA A 49 -3.50 -3.46 -0.11
C ALA A 49 -2.63 -4.22 0.91
N MET A 50 -1.95 -5.28 0.48
CA MET A 50 -1.12 -6.16 1.33
C MET A 50 -0.01 -5.47 2.17
N ARG A 51 0.23 -4.16 1.96
CA ARG A 51 1.29 -3.37 2.62
C ARG A 51 0.74 -2.15 3.38
N GLY A 52 -0.58 -2.00 3.44
CA GLY A 52 -1.28 -0.87 4.05
C GLY A 52 -2.25 -0.14 3.11
N PRO A 53 -2.61 1.13 3.41
CA PRO A 53 -3.67 1.84 2.72
C PRO A 53 -3.26 2.28 1.31
N LEU A 54 -4.19 2.13 0.37
CA LEU A 54 -4.07 2.53 -1.03
C LEU A 54 -5.21 3.51 -1.38
N LEU A 55 -4.84 4.67 -1.91
CA LEU A 55 -5.75 5.70 -2.37
C LEU A 55 -5.56 5.92 -3.87
N HIS A 56 -6.66 5.90 -4.60
CA HIS A 56 -6.75 6.38 -5.98
C HIS A 56 -7.74 7.53 -6.05
N GLN A 57 -7.35 8.63 -6.67
CA GLN A 57 -8.22 9.77 -6.94
C GLN A 57 -8.10 10.16 -8.40
N ALA A 58 -9.22 10.38 -9.07
CA ALA A 58 -9.23 10.91 -10.43
C ALA A 58 -10.16 12.13 -10.51
N ARG A 59 -9.73 13.15 -11.26
CA ARG A 59 -10.60 14.23 -11.76
C ARG A 59 -10.89 13.99 -13.23
N ILE A 60 -12.14 14.25 -13.61
CA ILE A 60 -12.69 13.91 -14.92
C ILE A 60 -13.35 15.15 -15.49
N SER A 61 -13.07 15.45 -16.76
CA SER A 61 -13.76 16.48 -17.55
C SER A 61 -14.32 15.84 -18.82
N GLY A 62 -15.64 15.81 -18.94
CA GLY A 62 -16.31 15.09 -20.03
C GLY A 62 -16.03 13.58 -19.97
N GLU A 63 -15.22 13.10 -20.91
CA GLU A 63 -14.80 11.70 -21.03
C GLU A 63 -13.30 11.49 -20.77
N GLN A 64 -12.57 12.55 -20.38
CA GLN A 64 -11.12 12.50 -20.16
C GLN A 64 -10.77 12.61 -18.67
N ILE A 65 -9.78 11.85 -18.24
CA ILE A 65 -9.14 12.00 -16.92
C ILE A 65 -8.15 13.16 -17.03
N THR A 66 -8.41 14.24 -16.28
CA THR A 66 -7.55 15.43 -16.27
C THR A 66 -6.48 15.39 -15.18
N GLU A 67 -6.71 14.62 -14.13
CA GLU A 67 -5.76 14.42 -13.03
C GLU A 67 -5.96 13.02 -12.43
N TYR A 68 -4.88 12.33 -12.11
CA TYR A 68 -4.92 11.04 -11.42
C TYR A 68 -3.84 10.97 -10.34
N ASN A 69 -4.27 10.94 -9.09
CA ASN A 69 -3.41 10.87 -7.92
C ASN A 69 -3.48 9.48 -7.29
N ILE A 70 -2.32 8.94 -6.94
CA ILE A 70 -2.20 7.65 -6.26
C ILE A 70 -1.34 7.86 -5.02
N ILE A 71 -1.84 7.40 -3.87
CA ILE A 71 -1.00 7.26 -2.67
C ILE A 71 -0.96 5.78 -2.33
N THR A 72 0.20 5.15 -2.55
CA THR A 72 0.39 3.72 -2.32
C THR A 72 0.88 3.44 -0.90
N PRO A 73 0.75 2.18 -0.45
CA PRO A 73 1.19 1.83 0.91
C PRO A 73 2.69 2.04 1.13
N THR A 74 3.53 1.73 0.13
CA THR A 74 4.98 1.93 0.23
C THR A 74 5.31 3.42 0.39
N VAL A 75 4.58 4.33 -0.28
CA VAL A 75 4.80 5.78 -0.13
C VAL A 75 4.60 6.22 1.31
N TRP A 76 3.61 5.69 2.02
CA TRP A 76 3.42 5.99 3.45
C TRP A 76 4.60 5.52 4.30
N ASN A 77 5.09 4.30 4.06
CA ASN A 77 6.15 3.68 4.87
C ASN A 77 7.54 4.25 4.58
N PHE A 78 7.80 4.61 3.32
CA PHE A 78 9.11 5.05 2.80
C PHE A 78 9.08 6.51 2.34
N ALA A 79 8.16 7.32 2.89
CA ALA A 79 8.17 8.76 2.67
C ALA A 79 9.52 9.35 3.10
N PRO A 80 10.09 10.27 2.32
CA PRO A 80 11.25 11.04 2.75
C PRO A 80 10.84 11.98 3.91
N LYS A 81 11.82 12.75 4.40
CA LYS A 81 11.54 13.81 5.38
C LYS A 81 10.44 14.75 4.91
N ASP A 82 9.52 15.06 5.83
CA ASP A 82 8.50 16.05 5.57
C ASP A 82 9.09 17.49 5.53
N ARG A 83 8.23 18.47 5.22
CA ARG A 83 8.59 19.90 5.19
C ARG A 83 9.12 20.46 6.53
N PHE A 84 8.95 19.74 7.63
CA PHE A 84 9.45 20.08 8.96
C PHE A 84 10.69 19.28 9.34
N GLY A 85 11.23 18.46 8.43
CA GLY A 85 12.40 17.63 8.64
C GLY A 85 12.11 16.32 9.40
N LYS A 86 10.84 15.96 9.62
CA LYS A 86 10.48 14.71 10.31
C LYS A 86 10.65 13.51 9.39
N HIS A 87 11.35 12.51 9.91
CA HIS A 87 11.61 11.24 9.25
C HIS A 87 10.33 10.42 9.05
N GLY A 88 10.28 9.67 7.94
CA GLY A 88 9.21 8.72 7.67
C GLY A 88 9.28 7.45 8.55
N PRO A 89 8.28 6.55 8.48
CA PRO A 89 8.24 5.35 9.32
C PRO A 89 9.45 4.42 9.16
N ALA A 90 9.89 4.16 7.92
CA ALA A 90 11.06 3.32 7.68
C ALA A 90 12.36 3.96 8.18
N GLU A 91 12.55 5.26 7.97
CA GLU A 91 13.71 5.99 8.48
C GLU A 91 13.74 5.97 10.02
N ASN A 92 12.62 6.27 10.68
CA ASN A 92 12.51 6.20 12.13
C ASN A 92 12.77 4.79 12.68
N ALA A 93 12.38 3.74 11.94
CA ALA A 93 12.66 2.36 12.34
C ALA A 93 14.14 1.98 12.23
N LEU A 94 14.92 2.69 11.41
CA LEU A 94 16.37 2.50 11.30
C LEU A 94 17.12 3.35 12.33
N LEU A 95 16.64 4.56 12.62
CA LEU A 95 17.25 5.45 13.60
C LEU A 95 17.37 4.77 14.97
N SER A 96 18.54 4.91 15.59
CA SER A 96 18.87 4.32 16.89
C SER A 96 18.80 2.79 16.96
N THR A 97 18.78 2.09 15.82
CA THR A 97 18.92 0.63 15.78
C THR A 97 20.29 0.24 16.32
N GLN A 98 20.31 -0.60 17.35
CA GLN A 98 21.55 -1.16 17.88
C GLN A 98 22.06 -2.27 16.96
N ILE A 99 23.33 -2.18 16.56
CA ILE A 99 24.00 -3.16 15.70
C ILE A 99 25.09 -3.84 16.53
N PRO A 100 24.95 -5.15 16.81
CA PRO A 100 25.99 -5.90 17.52
C PRO A 100 27.31 -5.90 16.71
N PRO A 101 28.48 -5.71 17.34
CA PRO A 101 29.77 -5.64 16.63
C PRO A 101 30.10 -6.86 15.77
N GLN A 102 29.54 -8.03 16.11
CA GLN A 102 29.79 -9.29 15.44
C GLN A 102 28.89 -9.51 14.21
N VAL A 103 27.90 -8.64 13.99
CA VAL A 103 26.92 -8.78 12.90
C VAL A 103 27.11 -7.64 11.90
N PRO A 104 27.24 -7.94 10.59
CA PRO A 104 27.29 -6.89 9.57
C PRO A 104 26.06 -5.99 9.64
N ALA A 105 26.26 -4.68 9.62
CA ALA A 105 25.21 -3.68 9.74
C ALA A 105 24.09 -3.89 8.72
N GLU A 106 24.46 -4.24 7.49
CA GLU A 106 23.56 -4.47 6.36
C GLU A 106 22.55 -5.60 6.64
N THR A 107 22.94 -6.55 7.49
CA THR A 107 22.07 -7.66 7.91
C THR A 107 20.91 -7.13 8.75
N ILE A 108 21.20 -6.34 9.79
CA ILE A 108 20.17 -5.82 10.69
C ILE A 108 19.33 -4.75 9.99
N LEU A 109 19.96 -3.80 9.31
CA LEU A 109 19.26 -2.74 8.57
C LEU A 109 18.39 -3.34 7.46
N GLY A 110 18.92 -4.31 6.72
CA GLY A 110 18.17 -5.02 5.69
C GLY A 110 17.00 -5.84 6.25
N ARG A 111 17.12 -6.42 7.45
CA ARG A 111 16.00 -7.10 8.12
C ARG A 111 14.88 -6.11 8.47
N ILE A 112 15.24 -4.93 8.98
CA ILE A 112 14.27 -3.88 9.29
C ILE A 112 13.54 -3.46 8.03
N ILE A 113 14.25 -3.11 6.96
CA ILE A 113 13.63 -2.68 5.70
C ILE A 113 12.74 -3.77 5.11
N ARG A 114 13.23 -5.03 5.00
CA ARG A 114 12.44 -6.14 4.46
C ARG A 114 11.20 -6.46 5.31
N SER A 115 11.22 -6.16 6.61
CA SER A 115 10.04 -6.37 7.47
C SER A 115 8.83 -5.52 7.06
N PHE A 116 9.05 -4.39 6.37
CA PHE A 116 7.99 -3.55 5.78
C PHE A 116 7.41 -4.10 4.47
N ASP A 117 8.01 -5.14 3.87
CA ASP A 117 7.63 -5.66 2.55
C ASP A 117 7.55 -4.55 1.46
N PRO A 118 8.64 -3.80 1.21
CA PRO A 118 8.60 -2.68 0.28
C PRO A 118 8.35 -3.13 -1.16
N CYS A 119 7.34 -2.55 -1.81
CA CYS A 119 7.24 -2.53 -3.27
C CYS A 119 7.81 -1.20 -3.78
N LEU A 120 9.07 -1.18 -4.22
CA LEU A 120 9.74 0.03 -4.69
C LEU A 120 9.14 0.63 -5.98
N PRO A 121 8.75 -0.17 -7.00
CA PRO A 121 8.02 0.37 -8.14
C PRO A 121 6.69 1.03 -7.72
N CYS A 122 6.08 0.54 -6.64
CA CYS A 122 4.88 1.14 -6.07
C CYS A 122 5.13 2.51 -5.42
N GLY A 123 6.38 2.81 -5.04
CA GLY A 123 6.77 4.03 -4.34
C GLY A 123 7.03 5.23 -5.26
N THR A 124 7.12 5.03 -6.58
CA THR A 124 7.69 6.01 -7.51
C THR A 124 6.75 6.37 -8.66
N HIS A 125 5.42 6.31 -8.47
CA HIS A 125 4.42 6.57 -9.52
C HIS A 125 4.25 8.06 -9.90
N LEU A 126 5.34 8.82 -9.97
CA LEU A 126 5.32 10.19 -10.45
C LEU A 126 5.31 10.18 -11.98
N ILE A 127 4.12 10.29 -12.57
CA ILE A 127 3.99 10.63 -14.00
C ILE A 127 3.73 12.13 -14.08
N THR A 128 4.76 12.90 -14.45
CA THR A 128 4.55 14.27 -14.93
C THR A 128 4.24 14.20 -16.41
N ILE A 129 2.96 14.35 -16.77
CA ILE A 129 2.58 14.56 -18.17
C ILE A 129 2.92 16.02 -18.48
N ARG A 130 3.97 16.25 -19.28
CA ARG A 130 4.28 17.55 -19.88
C ARG A 130 3.46 17.72 -21.16
#